data_AF-A0A4P9VH69-F1
#
_entry.id   AF-A0A4P9VH69-F1
#
_cell.length_a   1.000
_cell.length_b   1.000
_cell.length_c   1.000
_cell.angle_alpha   90.00
_cell.angle_beta   90.00
_cell.angle_gamma   90.00
#
_symmetry.space_group_name_H-M   'P 1'
#
loop_
_entity.id
_entity.type
_entity.pdbx_description
1 polymer ?
#
loop_
_entity_poly.entity_id
_entity_poly.type
_entity_poly.pdbx_seq_one_letter_code
_entity_poly.pdbx_strand_id
1 'polypeptide(L)'
;MAATHGRYLQAWAPPGFMWGPWLDTYGQGGGTSTYKIVFESVSQGKSPFEAEIEYYQGSELKREVVNGPGSHTFRMGMCACVARIRFRSFTMGQDIRVTLATN
;
A
#
# COMPACT_ATOMS: atom_id res chain seq x y z
N MET A 1 10.79 -19.54 14.51
CA MET A 1 10.38 -18.12 14.47
C MET A 1 11.03 -17.51 13.24
N ALA A 2 10.34 -17.52 12.10
CA ALA A 2 10.91 -17.08 10.82
C ALA A 2 10.88 -15.54 10.76
N ALA A 3 12.02 -14.93 10.42
CA ALA A 3 12.15 -13.50 10.26
C ALA A 3 11.21 -13.02 9.14
N THR A 4 10.28 -12.12 9.48
CA THR A 4 9.47 -11.38 8.52
C THR A 4 10.43 -10.53 7.68
N HIS A 5 10.74 -10.96 6.46
CA HIS A 5 11.50 -10.14 5.51
C HIS A 5 10.63 -8.95 5.10
N GLY A 6 10.65 -7.88 5.90
CA GLY A 6 9.92 -6.64 5.62
C GLY A 6 10.47 -6.01 4.35
N ARG A 7 9.79 -6.20 3.22
CA ARG A 7 10.13 -5.49 1.98
C ARG A 7 9.66 -4.04 2.14
N TYR A 8 10.56 -3.09 1.87
CA TYR A 8 10.21 -1.68 1.86
C TYR A 8 10.10 -1.17 0.42
N LEU A 9 9.13 -0.31 0.18
CA LEU A 9 8.94 0.43 -1.06
C LEU A 9 8.92 1.91 -0.75
N GLN A 10 9.40 2.72 -1.69
CA GLN A 10 9.29 4.17 -1.63
C GLN A 10 8.22 4.62 -2.60
N ALA A 11 7.32 5.48 -2.12
CA ALA A 11 6.22 6.00 -2.88
C ALA A 11 6.17 7.52 -2.80
N TRP A 12 5.62 8.14 -3.84
CA TRP A 12 5.44 9.59 -3.88
C TRP A 12 3.96 9.93 -3.86
N ALA A 13 3.58 10.80 -2.92
CA ALA A 13 2.27 11.38 -2.79
C ALA A 13 2.35 12.85 -3.27
N PRO A 14 1.90 13.17 -4.49
CA PRO A 14 1.96 14.55 -5.00
C PRO A 14 1.06 15.49 -4.20
N PRO A 15 1.36 16.80 -4.18
CA PRO A 15 0.52 17.81 -3.55
C PRO A 15 -0.81 17.99 -4.28
N GLY A 16 -1.78 18.60 -3.60
CA GLY A 16 -3.00 19.10 -4.25
C GLY A 16 -4.01 18.02 -4.63
N PHE A 17 -4.16 16.98 -3.80
CA PHE A 17 -5.15 15.89 -3.96
C PHE A 17 -4.96 15.04 -5.23
N MET A 18 -3.83 15.17 -5.92
CA MET A 18 -3.49 14.34 -7.06
C MET A 18 -3.00 12.96 -6.61
N TRP A 19 -3.36 11.93 -7.38
CA TRP A 19 -2.85 10.59 -7.16
C TRP A 19 -1.46 10.43 -7.77
N GLY A 20 -0.53 9.88 -7.00
CA GLY A 20 0.77 9.43 -7.46
C GLY A 20 0.68 8.17 -8.33
N PRO A 21 1.83 7.69 -8.82
CA PRO A 21 1.89 6.47 -9.62
C PRO A 21 1.48 5.24 -8.81
N TRP A 22 0.96 4.24 -9.50
CA TRP A 22 0.75 2.91 -8.93
C TRP A 22 2.08 2.20 -8.70
N LEU A 23 2.18 1.51 -7.57
CA LEU A 23 3.31 0.69 -7.17
C LEU A 23 2.84 -0.74 -6.91
N ASP A 24 3.52 -1.71 -7.51
CA ASP A 24 3.24 -3.12 -7.28
C ASP A 24 3.79 -3.56 -5.92
N THR A 25 2.92 -4.08 -5.06
CA THR A 25 3.25 -4.44 -3.66
C THR A 25 3.52 -5.94 -3.53
N TYR A 26 2.51 -6.78 -3.77
CA TYR A 26 2.56 -8.23 -3.64
C TYR A 26 2.09 -8.90 -4.91
N GLY A 27 2.82 -9.93 -5.34
CA GLY A 27 2.30 -10.93 -6.27
C GLY A 27 1.83 -12.16 -5.49
N GLN A 28 0.59 -12.59 -5.70
CA GLN A 28 0.07 -13.86 -5.22
C GLN A 28 0.16 -14.88 -6.38
N GLY A 29 0.67 -16.08 -6.10
CA GLY A 29 0.78 -17.18 -7.06
C GLY A 29 -0.21 -18.33 -6.81
N GLY A 30 -1.30 -18.06 -6.08
CA GLY A 30 -2.22 -19.09 -5.55
C GLY A 30 -2.27 -19.09 -4.02
N GLY A 31 -3.33 -19.71 -3.47
CA GLY A 31 -3.63 -19.70 -2.04
C GLY A 31 -4.30 -18.41 -1.56
N THR A 32 -4.63 -18.37 -0.28
CA THR A 32 -5.22 -17.19 0.37
C THR A 32 -4.28 -16.70 1.45
N SER A 33 -3.86 -15.44 1.36
CA SER A 33 -2.88 -14.86 2.27
C SER A 33 -3.35 -13.52 2.83
N THR A 34 -2.95 -13.24 4.07
CA THR A 34 -3.23 -11.97 4.74
C THR A 34 -2.00 -11.09 4.64
N TYR A 35 -2.19 -9.88 4.11
CA TYR A 35 -1.13 -8.91 3.89
C TYR A 35 -1.36 -7.71 4.78
N LYS A 36 -0.28 -7.23 5.38
CA LYS A 36 -0.23 -5.99 6.14
C LYS A 36 0.69 -5.02 5.41
N ILE A 37 0.25 -3.78 5.31
CA ILE A 37 1.02 -2.67 4.78
C ILE A 37 1.05 -1.55 5.81
N VAL A 38 2.22 -0.99 6.02
CA VAL A 38 2.44 0.15 6.92
C VAL A 38 2.98 1.30 6.08
N PHE A 39 2.37 2.47 6.18
CA PHE A 39 2.76 3.64 5.40
C PHE A 39 3.11 4.80 6.32
N GLU A 40 4.34 5.30 6.17
CA GLU A 40 4.95 6.34 7.00
C GLU A 40 5.46 7.47 6.10
N SER A 41 5.19 8.73 6.46
CA SER A 41 5.82 9.86 5.76
C SER A 41 7.26 10.01 6.23
N VAL A 42 8.21 10.01 5.27
CA VAL A 42 9.64 10.23 5.53
C VAL A 42 10.12 11.63 5.13
N SER A 43 9.23 12.46 4.59
CA SER A 43 9.53 13.85 4.28
C SER A 43 9.61 14.71 5.54
N GLN A 44 10.40 15.79 5.46
CA GLN A 44 10.49 16.78 6.55
C GLN A 44 9.17 17.51 6.79
N GLY A 45 8.42 17.82 5.72
CA GLY A 45 7.06 18.35 5.79
C GLY A 45 6.04 17.21 5.88
N LYS A 46 5.59 16.88 7.10
CA LYS A 46 4.52 15.90 7.31
C LYS A 46 3.16 16.54 7.01
N SER A 47 2.39 15.89 6.15
CA SER A 47 0.99 16.24 5.89
C SER A 47 0.15 14.96 5.88
N PRO A 48 -1.16 15.02 6.22
CA PRO A 48 -2.01 13.86 6.06
C PRO A 48 -2.10 13.47 4.58
N PHE A 49 -2.18 12.18 4.31
CA PHE A 49 -2.26 11.63 2.97
C PHE A 49 -3.23 10.46 2.96
N GLU A 50 -3.65 10.07 1.77
CA GLU A 50 -4.43 8.86 1.56
C GLU A 50 -3.62 7.86 0.74
N ALA A 51 -3.86 6.58 1.03
CA ALA A 51 -3.38 5.45 0.26
C ALA A 51 -4.56 4.76 -0.39
N GLU A 52 -4.52 4.57 -1.70
CA GLU A 52 -5.47 3.72 -2.42
C GLU A 52 -4.79 2.41 -2.75
N ILE A 53 -5.45 1.32 -2.35
CA ILE A 53 -4.95 -0.04 -2.46
C ILE A 53 -5.90 -0.80 -3.37
N GLU A 54 -5.33 -1.39 -4.43
CA GLU A 54 -6.04 -2.23 -5.37
C GLU A 54 -5.54 -3.68 -5.19
N TYR A 55 -6.45 -4.61 -4.89
CA TYR A 55 -6.09 -6.00 -4.68
C TYR A 55 -7.22 -6.94 -5.12
N TYR A 56 -6.89 -8.22 -5.31
CA TYR A 56 -7.86 -9.21 -5.75
C TYR A 56 -8.30 -10.11 -4.59
N GLN A 57 -9.60 -10.23 -4.40
CA GLN A 57 -10.22 -11.19 -3.49
C GLN A 57 -10.88 -12.30 -4.31
N GLY A 58 -10.08 -13.32 -4.67
CA GLY A 58 -10.49 -14.32 -5.65
C GLY A 58 -10.46 -13.72 -7.04
N SER A 59 -11.58 -13.75 -7.77
CA SER A 59 -11.71 -13.13 -9.09
C SER A 59 -12.15 -11.66 -9.04
N GLU A 60 -12.49 -11.12 -7.86
CA GLU A 60 -13.00 -9.76 -7.71
C GLU A 60 -11.87 -8.77 -7.42
N LEU A 61 -11.82 -7.68 -8.18
CA LEU A 61 -10.94 -6.55 -7.91
C LEU A 61 -11.56 -5.65 -6.84
N LYS A 62 -10.89 -5.49 -5.71
CA LYS A 62 -11.24 -4.57 -4.63
C LYS A 62 -10.35 -3.34 -4.67
N ARG A 63 -10.94 -2.19 -4.37
CA ARG A 63 -10.23 -0.93 -4.15
C ARG A 63 -10.63 -0.35 -2.81
N GLU A 64 -9.64 0.04 -2.03
CA GLU A 64 -9.84 0.62 -0.71
C GLU A 64 -8.99 1.86 -0.57
N VAL A 65 -9.57 2.91 0.01
CA VAL A 65 -8.87 4.15 0.32
C VAL A 65 -8.75 4.25 1.84
N VAL A 66 -7.54 4.44 2.32
CA VAL A 66 -7.22 4.53 3.74
C VAL A 66 -6.41 5.79 4.03
N ASN A 67 -6.67 6.42 5.16
CA ASN A 67 -5.91 7.59 5.60
C ASN A 67 -4.57 7.16 6.22
N GLY A 68 -3.51 7.91 5.91
CA GLY A 68 -2.17 7.73 6.44
C GLY A 68 -1.62 8.98 7.15
N PRO A 69 -0.55 8.85 7.95
CA PRO A 69 0.23 7.63 8.20
C PRO A 69 -0.50 6.59 9.07
N GLY A 70 -0.19 5.31 8.87
CA GLY A 70 -0.90 4.22 9.54
C GLY A 70 -0.55 2.84 8.99
N SER A 71 -1.37 1.85 9.32
CA SER A 71 -1.26 0.51 8.73
C SER A 71 -2.61 -0.04 8.33
N HIS A 72 -2.64 -0.81 7.26
CA HIS A 72 -3.83 -1.49 6.77
C HIS A 72 -3.56 -2.97 6.56
N THR A 73 -4.56 -3.80 6.83
CA THR A 73 -4.49 -5.25 6.61
C THR A 73 -5.60 -5.67 5.67
N PHE A 74 -5.26 -6.41 4.64
CA PHE A 74 -6.20 -6.91 3.65
C PHE A 74 -5.89 -8.37 3.32
N ARG A 75 -6.88 -9.08 2.81
CA ARG A 75 -6.78 -10.50 2.48
C ARG A 75 -6.94 -10.67 0.98
N MET A 76 -5.92 -11.21 0.33
CA MET A 76 -6.04 -11.59 -1.08
C MET A 76 -6.51 -13.04 -1.18
N GLY A 77 -7.43 -13.27 -2.09
CA GLY A 77 -7.96 -14.60 -2.35
C GLY A 77 -7.09 -15.38 -3.33
N MET A 78 -7.59 -16.57 -3.68
CA MET A 78 -6.89 -17.52 -4.54
C MET A 78 -6.85 -17.04 -5.99
N CYS A 79 -5.80 -16.30 -6.35
CA CYS A 79 -5.56 -15.87 -7.72
C CYS A 79 -4.07 -15.63 -8.02
N ALA A 80 -3.73 -15.65 -9.31
CA ALA A 80 -2.43 -15.23 -9.82
C ALA A 80 -2.46 -13.72 -10.14
N CYS A 81 -2.47 -12.87 -9.10
CA CYS A 81 -2.68 -11.44 -9.25
C CYS A 81 -1.63 -10.60 -8.51
N VAL A 82 -1.55 -9.32 -8.87
CA VAL A 82 -0.68 -8.34 -8.23
C VAL A 82 -1.52 -7.30 -7.51
N ALA A 83 -1.23 -7.05 -6.23
CA ALA A 83 -1.80 -5.93 -5.49
C ALA A 83 -0.97 -4.67 -5.73
N ARG A 84 -1.65 -3.53 -5.85
CA ARG A 84 -1.06 -2.23 -6.15
C ARG A 84 -1.45 -1.20 -5.11
N ILE A 85 -0.60 -0.20 -4.94
CA ILE A 85 -0.86 0.93 -4.06
C ILE A 85 -0.45 2.24 -4.72
N ARG A 86 -1.21 3.30 -4.48
CA ARG A 86 -0.84 4.68 -4.82
C ARG A 86 -1.21 5.63 -3.69
N PHE A 87 -0.61 6.81 -3.68
CA PHE A 87 -0.80 7.78 -2.60
C PHE A 87 -1.19 9.14 -3.14
N ARG A 88 -1.98 9.89 -2.39
CA ARG A 88 -2.24 11.31 -2.63
C ARG A 88 -2.06 12.11 -1.36
N SER A 89 -1.49 13.30 -1.47
CA SER A 89 -1.36 14.20 -0.33
C SER A 89 -2.35 15.36 -0.47
N PHE A 90 -2.86 15.84 0.66
CA PHE A 90 -3.84 16.93 0.64
C PHE A 90 -3.20 18.30 0.41
N THR A 91 -2.04 18.56 1.00
CA THR A 91 -1.43 19.91 0.99
C THR A 91 -0.06 19.93 0.34
N MET A 92 0.90 19.15 0.85
CA MET A 92 2.31 19.17 0.43
C MET A 92 2.71 17.84 -0.21
N GLY A 93 3.60 17.85 -1.19
CA GLY A 93 4.14 16.61 -1.74
C GLY A 93 4.99 15.87 -0.71
N GLN A 94 4.88 14.54 -0.64
CA GLN A 94 5.58 13.75 0.36
C GLN A 94 6.08 12.43 -0.20
N ASP A 95 7.23 12.00 0.31
CA ASP A 95 7.76 10.66 0.16
C ASP A 95 7.23 9.79 1.29
N ILE A 96 6.59 8.69 0.89
CA ILE A 96 5.99 7.71 1.78
C ILE A 96 6.83 6.43 1.73
N ARG A 97 7.27 5.98 2.90
CA ARG A 97 7.85 4.65 3.09
C ARG A 97 6.71 3.66 3.31
N VAL A 98 6.67 2.63 2.49
CA VAL A 98 5.71 1.54 2.58
C VAL A 98 6.44 0.28 3.03
N THR A 99 6.06 -0.25 4.18
CA THR A 99 6.58 -1.52 4.70
C THR A 99 5.56 -2.61 4.45
N LEU A 100 5.99 -3.67 3.79
CA LEU A 100 5.19 -4.82 3.41
C LEU A 100 5.50 -5.99 4.36
N ALA A 101 4.47 -6.55 5.01
CA ALA A 101 4.54 -7.78 5.79
C ALA A 101 3.43 -8.77 5.40
N THR A 102 3.78 -10.05 5.26
CA THR A 102 2.85 -11.17 5.19
C THR A 102 2.68 -11.77 6.58
N ASN A 103 1.43 -12.02 6.98
CA ASN A 103 1.12 -12.70 8.24
C ASN A 103 0.79 -14.18 7.98
#